data_AF-A0A7V9PFW2-F1
#
_entry.id   AF-A0A7V9PFW2-F1
#
_cell.length_a   1.000
_cell.length_b   1.000
_cell.length_c   1.000
_cell.angle_alpha   90.00
_cell.angle_beta   90.00
_cell.angle_gamma   90.00
#
_symmetry.space_group_name_H-M   'P 1'
#
loop_
_entity.id
_entity.type
_entity.pdbx_description
1 polymer ?
#
loop_
_entity_poly.entity_id
_entity_poly.type
_entity_poly.pdbx_seq_one_letter_code
_entity_poly.pdbx_strand_id
1 'polypeptide(L)'
;MASPSVSQVMAVRIRRYRKALDWTQERLSEETGKFGPPMSRSTIAKIEGGQTRGENISLVDTFVLAAALNVPPPLLFLPLGEEDRVAVTPALRLHPHLVLDWITGDLPLVGENRKALGNQGWGSNARPIWLFRELRAHQTVRDEARAAVAAADKEDDVGWQQEARRRLDEALLELDWHRETMERAGLRVPAGLFKKDETNRLVRLRTERG
;
A
#
# COMPACT_ATOMS: atom_id res chain seq x y z
N MET A 1 24.19 -21.87 0.78
CA MET A 1 23.69 -21.68 -0.61
C MET A 1 23.68 -20.20 -0.92
N ALA A 2 23.84 -19.80 -2.19
CA ALA A 2 23.73 -18.39 -2.55
C ALA A 2 22.28 -17.90 -2.37
N SER A 3 22.08 -16.73 -1.74
CA SER A 3 20.75 -16.13 -1.58
C SER A 3 20.12 -15.86 -2.95
N PRO A 4 18.83 -16.17 -3.15
CA PRO A 4 18.17 -15.92 -4.42
C PRO A 4 18.06 -14.41 -4.69
N SER A 5 18.09 -14.01 -5.95
CA SER A 5 17.77 -12.65 -6.35
C SER A 5 16.26 -12.40 -6.32
N VAL A 6 15.86 -11.13 -6.18
CA VAL A 6 14.44 -10.72 -6.28
C VAL A 6 13.78 -11.19 -7.57
N SER A 7 14.51 -11.24 -8.68
CA SER A 7 14.03 -11.76 -9.97
C SER A 7 13.81 -13.26 -9.96
N GLN A 8 14.71 -14.04 -9.34
CA GLN A 8 14.55 -15.48 -9.17
C GLN A 8 13.34 -15.80 -8.27
N VAL A 9 13.18 -15.05 -7.17
CA VAL A 9 12.02 -15.17 -6.29
C VAL A 9 10.74 -14.88 -7.09
N MET A 10 10.75 -13.82 -7.92
CA MET A 10 9.60 -13.47 -8.76
C MET A 10 9.17 -14.55 -9.72
N ALA A 11 10.11 -15.18 -10.44
CA ALA A 11 9.81 -16.29 -11.33
C ALA A 11 9.09 -17.44 -10.61
N VAL A 12 9.60 -17.82 -9.42
CA VAL A 12 9.03 -18.89 -8.60
C VAL A 12 7.65 -18.50 -8.05
N ARG A 13 7.50 -17.27 -7.55
CA ARG A 13 6.25 -16.76 -6.95
C ARG A 13 5.13 -16.62 -7.96
N ILE A 14 5.39 -16.10 -9.16
CA ILE A 14 4.38 -16.02 -10.24
C ILE A 14 3.83 -17.41 -10.53
N ARG A 15 4.72 -18.39 -10.71
CA ARG A 15 4.32 -19.78 -10.96
C ARG A 15 3.50 -20.35 -9.81
N ARG A 16 3.91 -20.08 -8.57
CA ARG A 16 3.21 -20.56 -7.36
C ARG A 16 1.81 -19.97 -7.25
N TYR A 17 1.66 -18.65 -7.36
CA TYR A 17 0.36 -17.98 -7.25
C TYR A 17 -0.58 -18.38 -8.39
N ARG A 18 -0.07 -18.46 -9.63
CA ARG A 18 -0.87 -18.95 -10.75
C ARG A 18 -1.39 -20.38 -10.51
N LYS A 19 -0.52 -21.27 -10.02
CA LYS A 19 -0.93 -22.64 -9.71
C LYS A 19 -1.90 -22.73 -8.54
N ALA A 20 -1.78 -21.88 -7.52
CA ALA A 20 -2.73 -21.82 -6.41
C ALA A 20 -4.13 -21.35 -6.84
N LEU A 21 -4.25 -20.72 -8.01
CA LEU A 21 -5.51 -20.35 -8.66
C LEU A 21 -5.99 -21.41 -9.68
N ASP A 22 -5.28 -22.54 -9.81
CA ASP A 22 -5.50 -23.57 -10.84
C ASP A 22 -5.46 -23.03 -12.28
N TRP A 23 -4.69 -21.96 -12.52
CA TRP A 23 -4.63 -21.32 -13.82
C TRP A 23 -3.52 -21.89 -14.70
N THR A 24 -3.82 -21.99 -16.00
CA THR A 24 -2.79 -22.20 -17.04
C THR A 24 -2.03 -20.89 -17.32
N GLN A 25 -0.87 -20.98 -17.98
CA GLN A 25 -0.16 -19.79 -18.44
C GLN A 25 -0.98 -18.97 -19.46
N GLU A 26 -1.82 -19.64 -20.24
CA GLU A 26 -2.77 -18.98 -21.15
C GLU A 26 -3.81 -18.17 -20.36
N ARG A 27 -4.35 -18.76 -19.30
CA ARG A 27 -5.30 -18.08 -18.43
C ARG A 27 -4.69 -16.84 -17.77
N LEU A 28 -3.44 -16.94 -17.31
CA LEU A 28 -2.74 -15.76 -16.77
C LEU A 28 -2.50 -14.70 -17.86
N SER A 29 -2.18 -15.10 -19.10
CA SER A 29 -2.05 -14.18 -20.24
C SER A 29 -3.34 -13.37 -20.46
N GLU A 30 -4.50 -14.04 -20.48
CA GLU A 30 -5.80 -13.38 -20.58
C GLU A 30 -6.05 -12.39 -19.44
N GLU A 31 -5.76 -12.80 -18.20
CA GLU A 31 -6.00 -11.98 -17.01
C GLU A 31 -5.10 -10.74 -16.95
N THR A 32 -3.84 -10.83 -17.44
CA THR A 32 -2.99 -9.63 -17.58
C THR A 32 -3.58 -8.60 -18.54
N GLY A 33 -4.35 -9.04 -19.55
CA GLY A 33 -5.02 -8.19 -20.53
C GLY A 33 -6.05 -7.22 -19.93
N LYS A 34 -6.51 -7.45 -18.70
CA LYS A 34 -7.45 -6.56 -17.98
C LYS A 34 -6.77 -5.31 -17.41
N PHE A 35 -5.44 -5.36 -17.21
CA PHE A 35 -4.68 -4.32 -16.49
C PHE A 35 -3.60 -3.67 -17.35
N GLY A 36 -3.40 -4.16 -18.58
CA GLY A 36 -2.44 -3.64 -19.54
C GLY A 36 -2.41 -4.47 -20.82
N PRO A 37 -1.45 -4.23 -21.73
CA PRO A 37 -1.25 -5.09 -22.89
C PRO A 37 -1.06 -6.55 -22.45
N PRO A 38 -1.79 -7.52 -23.04
CA PRO A 38 -1.70 -8.92 -22.63
C PRO A 38 -0.27 -9.46 -22.73
N MET A 39 0.23 -10.04 -21.64
CA MET A 39 1.51 -10.74 -21.65
C MET A 39 1.31 -12.10 -22.29
N SER A 40 1.94 -12.35 -23.44
CA SER A 40 1.78 -13.64 -24.13
C SER A 40 2.09 -14.84 -23.21
N ARG A 41 1.40 -15.96 -23.42
CA ARG A 41 1.72 -17.24 -22.75
C ARG A 41 3.22 -17.57 -22.81
N SER A 42 3.86 -17.34 -23.96
CA SER A 42 5.30 -17.57 -24.15
C SER A 42 6.16 -16.64 -23.29
N THR A 43 5.73 -15.39 -23.08
CA THR A 43 6.39 -14.45 -22.17
C THR A 43 6.30 -14.94 -20.73
N ILE A 44 5.10 -15.34 -20.29
CA ILE A 44 4.88 -15.87 -18.95
C ILE A 44 5.74 -17.12 -18.71
N ALA A 45 5.79 -18.03 -19.68
CA ALA A 45 6.65 -19.22 -19.58
C ALA A 45 8.13 -18.88 -19.42
N LYS A 46 8.63 -17.86 -20.12
CA LYS A 46 10.03 -17.41 -19.99
C LYS A 46 10.32 -16.77 -18.63
N ILE A 47 9.35 -16.02 -18.09
CA ILE A 47 9.44 -15.42 -16.76
C ILE A 47 9.50 -16.52 -15.70
N GLU A 48 8.51 -17.43 -15.69
CA GLU A 48 8.44 -18.53 -14.72
C GLU A 48 9.61 -19.51 -14.82
N GLY A 49 10.18 -19.65 -16.02
CA GLY A 49 11.36 -20.47 -16.26
C GLY A 49 12.67 -19.85 -15.77
N GLY A 50 12.65 -18.60 -15.27
CA GLY A 50 13.84 -17.91 -14.78
C GLY A 50 14.86 -17.60 -15.88
N GLN A 51 14.42 -17.48 -17.15
CA GLN A 51 15.29 -17.10 -18.26
C GLN A 51 15.61 -15.59 -18.19
N THR A 52 16.35 -15.04 -19.16
CA THR A 52 16.71 -13.61 -19.26
C THR A 52 15.53 -12.65 -19.08
N ARG A 53 14.30 -13.08 -19.42
CA ARG A 53 13.08 -12.28 -19.22
C ARG A 53 12.58 -12.26 -17.77
N GLY A 54 12.88 -13.28 -16.97
CA GLY A 54 12.68 -13.26 -15.52
C GLY A 54 13.64 -12.29 -14.83
N GLU A 55 14.86 -12.12 -15.35
CA GLU A 55 15.84 -11.17 -14.82
C GLU A 55 15.50 -9.71 -15.13
N ASN A 56 14.91 -9.44 -16.30
CA ASN A 56 14.62 -8.09 -16.81
C ASN A 56 13.11 -7.81 -16.94
N ILE A 57 12.33 -8.16 -15.92
CA ILE A 57 10.91 -7.81 -15.90
C ILE A 57 10.73 -6.32 -15.59
N SER A 58 9.88 -5.65 -16.36
CA SER A 58 9.63 -4.22 -16.12
C SER A 58 8.82 -4.00 -14.85
N LEU A 59 8.90 -2.80 -14.28
CA LEU A 59 8.07 -2.42 -13.14
C LEU A 59 6.57 -2.47 -13.51
N VAL A 60 6.22 -2.06 -14.73
CA VAL A 60 4.84 -2.12 -15.25
C VAL A 60 4.35 -3.57 -15.31
N ASP A 61 5.15 -4.48 -15.90
CA ASP A 61 4.82 -5.91 -15.94
C ASP A 61 4.63 -6.50 -14.53
N THR A 62 5.46 -6.07 -13.58
CA THR A 62 5.36 -6.50 -12.17
C THR A 62 4.01 -6.11 -11.56
N PHE A 63 3.55 -4.87 -11.78
CA PHE A 63 2.24 -4.42 -11.30
C PHE A 63 1.08 -5.09 -12.03
N VAL A 64 1.19 -5.31 -13.35
CA VAL A 64 0.17 -6.04 -14.13
C VAL A 64 0.02 -7.48 -13.62
N LEU A 65 1.13 -8.17 -13.35
CA LEU A 65 1.11 -9.52 -12.80
C LEU A 65 0.57 -9.54 -11.36
N ALA A 66 0.97 -8.59 -10.53
CA ALA A 66 0.48 -8.48 -9.15
C ALA A 66 -1.05 -8.26 -9.13
N ALA A 67 -1.55 -7.39 -10.00
CA ALA A 67 -2.98 -7.14 -10.16
C ALA A 67 -3.73 -8.38 -10.69
N ALA A 68 -3.22 -9.02 -11.74
CA ALA A 68 -3.83 -10.22 -12.32
C ALA A 68 -3.87 -11.40 -11.34
N LEU A 69 -2.84 -11.56 -10.51
CA LEU A 69 -2.75 -12.62 -9.51
C LEU A 69 -3.41 -12.25 -8.16
N ASN A 70 -3.92 -11.01 -8.02
CA ASN A 70 -4.47 -10.47 -6.78
C ASN A 70 -3.54 -10.63 -5.57
N VAL A 71 -2.27 -10.24 -5.73
CA VAL A 71 -1.26 -10.27 -4.67
C VAL A 71 -0.58 -8.92 -4.51
N PRO A 72 -0.20 -8.51 -3.28
CA PRO A 72 0.63 -7.33 -3.09
C PRO A 72 1.95 -7.47 -3.89
N PRO A 73 2.37 -6.45 -4.66
CA PRO A 73 3.58 -6.55 -5.49
C PRO A 73 4.84 -7.02 -4.74
N PRO A 74 5.12 -6.59 -3.49
CA PRO A 74 6.28 -7.09 -2.74
C PRO A 74 6.29 -8.61 -2.54
N LEU A 75 5.12 -9.27 -2.44
CA LEU A 75 5.06 -10.73 -2.28
C LEU A 75 5.42 -11.49 -3.55
N LEU A 76 5.49 -10.82 -4.70
CA LEU A 76 6.06 -11.43 -5.90
C LEU A 76 7.56 -11.59 -5.77
N PHE A 77 8.29 -10.65 -5.16
CA PHE A 77 9.76 -10.63 -5.24
C PHE A 77 10.48 -10.69 -3.88
N LEU A 78 9.75 -10.65 -2.77
CA LEU A 78 10.29 -10.85 -1.42
C LEU A 78 9.89 -12.22 -0.86
N PRO A 79 10.86 -13.09 -0.52
CA PRO A 79 10.59 -14.39 0.06
C PRO A 79 10.32 -14.30 1.58
N LEU A 80 9.31 -13.52 1.97
CA LEU A 80 8.93 -13.33 3.38
C LEU A 80 8.56 -14.68 4.02
N GLY A 81 9.19 -15.00 5.15
CA GLY A 81 8.98 -16.24 5.90
C GLY A 81 9.55 -17.50 5.26
N GLU A 82 10.28 -17.38 4.13
CA GLU A 82 10.83 -18.53 3.39
C GLU A 82 12.36 -18.52 3.33
N GLU A 83 12.98 -17.35 3.27
CA GLU A 83 14.43 -17.20 3.17
C GLU A 83 14.95 -16.17 4.16
N ASP A 84 16.11 -16.44 4.78
CA ASP A 84 16.76 -15.50 5.70
C ASP A 84 17.39 -14.31 4.98
N ARG A 85 17.73 -14.47 3.69
CA ARG A 85 18.40 -13.44 2.88
C ARG A 85 17.94 -13.47 1.43
N VAL A 86 17.75 -12.28 0.86
CA VAL A 86 17.46 -12.07 -0.56
C VAL A 86 18.41 -11.03 -1.15
N ALA A 87 18.89 -11.26 -2.36
CA ALA A 87 19.69 -10.29 -3.11
C ALA A 87 18.77 -9.29 -3.82
N VAL A 88 18.65 -8.09 -3.26
CA VAL A 88 17.82 -6.98 -3.80
C VAL A 88 18.56 -6.16 -4.84
N THR A 89 19.89 -6.12 -4.73
CA THR A 89 20.80 -5.64 -5.77
C THR A 89 21.98 -6.61 -5.86
N PRO A 90 22.84 -6.53 -6.89
CA PRO A 90 24.02 -7.39 -6.98
C PRO A 90 24.94 -7.30 -5.75
N ALA A 91 25.02 -6.11 -5.13
CA ALA A 91 25.82 -5.85 -3.96
C ALA A 91 25.07 -6.08 -2.64
N LEU A 92 23.74 -5.89 -2.60
CA LEU A 92 22.99 -5.83 -1.35
C LEU A 92 22.17 -7.10 -1.10
N ARG A 93 22.47 -7.76 0.03
CA ARG A 93 21.76 -8.96 0.52
C ARG A 93 21.24 -8.73 1.92
N LEU A 94 19.93 -8.75 2.11
CA LEU A 94 19.27 -8.44 3.37
C LEU A 94 18.19 -9.45 3.71
N HIS A 95 17.76 -9.47 4.96
CA HIS A 95 16.56 -10.20 5.34
C HIS A 95 15.34 -9.59 4.64
N PRO A 96 14.43 -10.39 4.05
CA PRO A 96 13.23 -9.89 3.37
C PRO A 96 12.37 -8.89 4.16
N HIS A 97 12.28 -8.97 5.50
CA HIS A 97 11.51 -8.01 6.30
C HIS A 97 12.13 -6.61 6.30
N LEU A 98 13.46 -6.50 6.36
CA LEU A 98 14.16 -5.21 6.27
C LEU A 98 13.98 -4.54 4.91
N VAL A 99 13.89 -5.37 3.85
CA VAL A 99 13.60 -4.87 2.50
C VAL A 99 12.17 -4.37 2.42
N LEU A 100 11.22 -5.06 3.06
CA LEU A 100 9.85 -4.60 3.16
C LEU A 100 9.78 -3.25 3.87
N ASP A 101 10.41 -3.11 5.05
CA ASP A 101 10.47 -1.86 5.81
C ASP A 101 11.03 -0.70 4.97
N TRP A 102 12.04 -0.99 4.15
CA TRP A 102 12.60 -0.01 3.23
C TRP A 102 11.62 0.41 2.12
N ILE A 103 10.97 -0.57 1.47
CA ILE A 103 9.98 -0.30 0.41
C ILE A 103 8.79 0.49 0.97
N THR A 104 8.39 0.22 2.20
CA THR A 104 7.25 0.84 2.86
C THR A 104 7.60 2.15 3.56
N GLY A 105 8.85 2.59 3.50
CA GLY A 105 9.29 3.85 4.11
C GLY A 105 9.41 3.79 5.63
N ASP A 106 9.29 2.62 6.25
CA ASP A 106 9.32 2.46 7.71
C ASP A 106 10.73 2.67 8.26
N LEU A 107 11.73 2.02 7.66
CA LEU A 107 13.13 2.15 8.05
C LEU A 107 14.03 2.25 6.82
N PRO A 108 15.10 3.06 6.85
CA PRO A 108 16.09 3.02 5.79
C PRO A 108 16.81 1.68 5.81
N LEU A 109 17.46 1.32 4.70
CA LEU A 109 18.35 0.16 4.66
C LEU A 109 19.53 0.37 5.63
N VAL A 110 19.40 -0.19 6.82
CA VAL A 110 20.43 -0.19 7.86
C VAL A 110 21.35 -1.40 7.65
N GLY A 111 22.64 -1.15 7.43
CA GLY A 111 23.62 -2.18 7.05
C GLY A 111 24.82 -1.59 6.31
N GLU A 112 25.24 -2.22 5.21
CA GLU A 112 26.38 -1.80 4.36
C GLU A 112 26.24 -0.38 3.80
N ASN A 113 25.03 0.17 3.78
CA ASN A 113 24.79 1.57 3.40
C ASN A 113 24.89 2.52 4.62
N ARG A 114 26.06 2.55 5.28
CA ARG A 114 26.32 3.41 6.46
C ARG A 114 26.05 4.90 6.20
N LYS A 115 26.05 5.34 4.92
CA LYS A 115 25.70 6.71 4.51
C LYS A 115 24.21 7.04 4.68
N ALA A 116 23.33 6.04 4.66
CA ALA A 116 21.89 6.25 4.85
C ALA A 116 21.55 6.65 6.31
N LEU A 117 22.31 6.14 7.29
CA LEU A 117 22.12 6.44 8.72
C LEU A 117 22.40 7.90 9.10
N GLY A 118 23.26 8.59 8.34
CA GLY A 118 23.55 10.01 8.54
C GLY A 118 22.63 10.95 7.75
N ASN A 119 21.74 10.42 6.92
CA ASN A 119 20.95 11.22 6.02
C ASN A 119 19.66 11.69 6.71
N GLN A 120 19.70 12.92 7.23
CA GLN A 120 18.52 13.68 7.70
C GLN A 120 17.37 13.68 6.68
N GLY A 121 17.64 13.32 5.41
CA GLY A 121 16.64 13.20 4.36
C GLY A 121 15.70 11.99 4.41
N TRP A 122 15.99 10.89 5.12
CA TRP A 122 15.10 9.71 5.06
C TRP A 122 13.68 10.04 5.55
N GLY A 123 13.58 10.68 6.73
CA GLY A 123 12.28 11.08 7.27
C GLY A 123 11.51 12.00 6.32
N SER A 124 12.19 12.99 5.73
CA SER A 124 11.60 13.88 4.72
C SER A 124 11.16 13.15 3.45
N ASN A 125 11.95 12.19 2.98
CA ASN A 125 11.66 11.42 1.76
C ASN A 125 10.55 10.38 1.97
N ALA A 126 10.46 9.79 3.17
CA ALA A 126 9.41 8.83 3.54
C ALA A 126 8.11 9.52 4.01
N ARG A 127 8.17 10.81 4.37
CA ARG A 127 7.04 11.59 4.89
C ARG A 127 5.76 11.45 4.06
N PRO A 128 5.76 11.45 2.72
CA PRO A 128 4.54 11.24 1.95
C PRO A 128 3.87 9.90 2.26
N ILE A 129 4.63 8.81 2.40
CA ILE A 129 4.08 7.48 2.70
C ILE A 129 3.39 7.49 4.07
N TRP A 130 4.03 8.09 5.07
CA TRP A 130 3.47 8.17 6.43
C TRP A 130 2.20 9.01 6.48
N LEU A 131 2.19 10.18 5.84
CA LEU A 131 1.01 11.03 5.77
C LEU A 131 -0.17 10.34 5.07
N PHE A 132 0.07 9.53 4.01
CA PHE A 132 -1.00 8.75 3.39
C PHE A 132 -1.49 7.57 4.24
N ARG A 133 -0.63 6.99 5.09
CA ARG A 133 -1.04 5.96 6.07
C ARG A 133 -1.89 6.55 7.19
N GLU A 134 -1.46 7.69 7.74
CA GLU A 134 -2.22 8.45 8.74
C GLU A 134 -3.56 8.91 8.17
N LEU A 135 -3.60 9.36 6.91
CA LEU A 135 -4.85 9.70 6.22
C LEU A 135 -5.84 8.53 6.24
N ARG A 136 -5.36 7.32 5.92
CA ARG A 136 -6.19 6.11 5.95
C ARG A 136 -6.71 5.83 7.37
N ALA A 137 -5.86 5.98 8.39
CA ALA A 137 -6.29 5.79 9.79
C ALA A 137 -7.41 6.77 10.17
N HIS A 138 -7.26 8.06 9.84
CA HIS A 138 -8.31 9.06 10.07
C HIS A 138 -9.61 8.76 9.29
N GLN A 139 -9.49 8.27 8.05
CA GLN A 139 -10.66 7.83 7.27
C GLN A 139 -11.40 6.66 7.94
N THR A 140 -10.68 5.67 8.47
CA THR A 140 -11.27 4.54 9.22
C THR A 140 -12.01 5.04 10.46
N VAL A 141 -11.39 5.90 11.27
CA VAL A 141 -12.03 6.46 12.48
C VAL A 141 -13.30 7.24 12.12
N ARG A 142 -13.27 8.04 11.05
CA ARG A 142 -14.46 8.74 10.54
C ARG A 142 -15.55 7.75 10.10
N ASP A 143 -15.20 6.71 9.36
CA ASP A 143 -16.16 5.73 8.84
C ASP A 143 -16.83 4.94 9.98
N GLU A 144 -16.08 4.60 11.01
CA GLU A 144 -16.59 3.98 12.25
C GLU A 144 -17.52 4.93 13.01
N ALA A 145 -17.12 6.18 13.22
CA ALA A 145 -17.94 7.18 13.92
C ALA A 145 -19.25 7.46 13.17
N ARG A 146 -19.19 7.50 11.84
CA ARG A 146 -20.38 7.60 10.99
C ARG A 146 -21.31 6.40 11.13
N ALA A 147 -20.76 5.19 11.11
CA ALA A 147 -21.55 3.97 11.30
C ALA A 147 -22.23 3.97 12.69
N ALA A 148 -21.53 4.48 13.72
CA ALA A 148 -22.09 4.65 15.05
C ALA A 148 -23.26 5.65 15.09
N VAL A 149 -23.18 6.78 14.39
CA VAL A 149 -24.32 7.72 14.26
C VAL A 149 -25.51 7.05 13.58
N ALA A 150 -25.28 6.32 12.49
CA ALA A 150 -26.34 5.62 11.77
C ALA A 150 -26.99 4.49 12.60
N ALA A 151 -26.25 3.90 13.54
CA ALA A 151 -26.78 2.94 14.49
C ALA A 151 -27.56 3.64 15.62
N ALA A 152 -27.01 4.71 16.20
CA ALA A 152 -27.63 5.47 17.28
C ALA A 152 -28.94 6.15 16.88
N ASP A 153 -29.04 6.64 15.64
CA ASP A 153 -30.25 7.27 15.11
C ASP A 153 -31.44 6.27 14.99
N LYS A 154 -31.20 4.95 15.13
CA LYS A 154 -32.26 3.93 15.13
C LYS A 154 -32.79 3.61 16.53
N GLU A 155 -32.05 3.96 17.57
CA GLU A 155 -32.47 3.78 18.96
C GLU A 155 -33.03 5.09 19.52
N ASP A 156 -33.90 4.99 20.52
CA ASP A 156 -34.44 6.14 21.25
C ASP A 156 -33.57 6.51 22.48
N ASP A 157 -32.25 6.50 22.29
CA ASP A 157 -31.27 6.89 23.32
C ASP A 157 -30.60 8.21 22.91
N VAL A 158 -31.14 9.31 23.44
CA VAL A 158 -30.64 10.67 23.19
C VAL A 158 -29.18 10.83 23.63
N GLY A 159 -28.77 10.17 24.72
CA GLY A 159 -27.39 10.25 25.21
C GLY A 159 -26.42 9.58 24.25
N TRP A 160 -26.77 8.39 23.76
CA TRP A 160 -25.97 7.69 22.76
C TRP A 160 -25.92 8.46 21.43
N GLN A 161 -27.05 9.00 20.96
CA GLN A 161 -27.09 9.81 19.75
C GLN A 161 -26.18 11.04 19.84
N GLN A 162 -26.18 11.74 20.96
CA GLN A 162 -25.30 12.89 21.19
C GLN A 162 -23.83 12.48 21.20
N GLU A 163 -23.49 11.40 21.91
CA GLU A 163 -22.11 10.90 21.97
C GLU A 163 -21.60 10.42 20.61
N ALA A 164 -22.42 9.69 19.85
CA ALA A 164 -22.06 9.24 18.50
C ALA A 164 -21.81 10.44 17.56
N ARG A 165 -22.66 11.48 17.66
CA ARG A 165 -22.50 12.73 16.88
C ARG A 165 -21.22 13.48 17.28
N ARG A 166 -20.91 13.56 18.57
CA ARG A 166 -19.66 14.16 19.07
C ARG A 166 -18.42 13.45 18.53
N ARG A 167 -18.41 12.11 18.55
CA ARG A 167 -17.31 11.32 17.97
C ARG A 167 -17.13 11.56 16.48
N LEU A 168 -18.23 11.69 15.73
CA LEU A 168 -18.16 12.04 14.32
C LEU A 168 -17.58 13.43 14.11
N ASP A 169 -17.97 14.42 14.92
CA ASP A 169 -17.42 15.78 14.85
C ASP A 169 -15.91 15.82 15.09
N GLU A 170 -15.45 15.10 16.11
CA GLU A 170 -14.02 14.96 16.40
C GLU A 170 -13.28 14.28 15.25
N ALA A 171 -13.79 13.16 14.74
CA ALA A 171 -13.17 12.46 13.62
C ALA A 171 -13.10 13.31 12.34
N LEU A 172 -14.12 14.14 12.07
CA LEU A 172 -14.12 15.06 10.93
C LEU A 172 -13.06 16.14 11.09
N LEU A 173 -12.94 16.74 12.27
CA LEU A 173 -11.95 17.78 12.53
C LEU A 173 -10.52 17.25 12.46
N GLU A 174 -10.25 16.06 13.00
CA GLU A 174 -8.94 15.40 12.91
C GLU A 174 -8.58 15.07 11.45
N LEU A 175 -9.53 14.54 10.67
CA LEU A 175 -9.31 14.25 9.26
C LEU A 175 -9.03 15.53 8.44
N ASP A 176 -9.72 16.62 8.77
CA ASP A 176 -9.55 17.91 8.11
C ASP A 176 -8.22 18.59 8.48
N TRP A 177 -7.83 18.54 9.74
CA TRP A 177 -6.49 18.95 10.18
C TRP A 177 -5.38 18.16 9.48
N HIS A 178 -5.58 16.85 9.32
CA HIS A 178 -4.63 15.99 8.62
C HIS A 178 -4.55 16.34 7.13
N ARG A 179 -5.69 16.59 6.47
CA ARG A 179 -5.73 17.11 5.09
C ARG A 179 -4.90 18.39 4.95
N GLU A 180 -5.08 19.36 5.84
CA GLU A 180 -4.31 20.62 5.83
C GLU A 180 -2.81 20.38 6.07
N THR A 181 -2.47 19.40 6.91
CA THR A 181 -1.08 18.98 7.15
C THR A 181 -0.45 18.39 5.87
N MET A 182 -1.20 17.59 5.12
CA MET A 182 -0.77 17.07 3.81
C MET A 182 -0.58 18.18 2.77
N GLU A 183 -1.53 19.13 2.69
CA GLU A 183 -1.44 20.26 1.78
C GLU A 183 -0.24 21.17 2.09
N ARG A 184 0.01 21.46 3.38
CA ARG A 184 1.21 22.18 3.84
C ARG A 184 2.51 21.44 3.53
N ALA A 185 2.47 20.11 3.43
CA ALA A 185 3.59 19.29 2.99
C ALA A 185 3.74 19.22 1.46
N GLY A 186 2.91 19.93 0.69
CA GLY A 186 2.94 19.95 -0.78
C GLY A 186 2.32 18.71 -1.42
N LEU A 187 1.56 17.91 -0.67
CA LEU A 187 0.92 16.69 -1.17
C LEU A 187 -0.47 16.98 -1.72
N ARG A 188 -0.81 16.29 -2.81
CA ARG A 188 -2.19 16.29 -3.33
C ARG A 188 -3.01 15.25 -2.57
N VAL A 189 -4.00 15.73 -1.83
CA VAL A 189 -4.97 14.88 -1.13
C VAL A 189 -6.01 14.32 -2.11
N PRO A 190 -6.51 13.08 -1.94
CA PRO A 190 -7.54 12.51 -2.80
C PRO A 190 -8.81 13.38 -2.83
N ALA A 191 -9.37 13.54 -4.02
CA ALA A 191 -10.67 14.19 -4.18
C ALA A 191 -11.78 13.39 -3.48
N GLY A 192 -12.83 14.07 -3.04
CA GLY A 192 -13.98 13.42 -2.39
C GLY A 192 -13.68 12.89 -0.99
N LEU A 193 -12.69 13.47 -0.29
CA LEU A 193 -12.34 13.06 1.08
C LEU A 193 -13.52 13.20 2.06
N PHE A 194 -14.35 14.22 1.85
CA PHE A 194 -15.56 14.50 2.64
C PHE A 194 -16.80 14.41 1.74
N LYS A 195 -17.89 13.90 2.30
CA LYS A 195 -19.22 14.00 1.69
C LYS A 195 -19.80 15.39 1.87
N LYS A 196 -20.81 15.75 1.06
CA LYS A 196 -21.41 17.09 1.06
C LYS A 196 -21.96 17.51 2.43
N ASP A 197 -22.61 16.59 3.13
CA ASP A 197 -23.11 16.76 4.50
C ASP A 197 -21.98 16.98 5.52
N GLU A 198 -20.89 16.23 5.38
CA GLU A 198 -19.69 16.36 6.20
C GLU A 198 -18.99 17.72 5.98
N THR A 199 -18.89 18.18 4.73
CA THR A 199 -18.36 19.51 4.41
C THR A 199 -19.16 20.63 5.07
N ASN A 200 -20.49 20.59 4.96
CA ASN A 200 -21.36 21.58 5.61
C ASN A 200 -21.23 21.55 7.14
N ARG A 201 -21.00 20.35 7.70
CA ARG A 201 -20.78 20.17 9.13
C ARG A 201 -19.44 20.75 9.58
N LEU A 202 -18.37 20.48 8.86
CA LEU A 202 -17.04 21.05 9.11
C LEU A 202 -17.03 22.59 9.10
N VAL A 203 -17.74 23.21 8.16
CA VAL A 203 -17.87 24.68 8.13
C VAL A 203 -18.47 25.22 9.44
N ARG A 204 -19.48 24.55 10.00
CA ARG A 204 -20.08 24.92 11.29
C ARG A 204 -19.09 24.71 12.45
N LEU A 205 -18.48 23.53 12.52
CA LEU A 205 -17.53 23.17 13.59
C LEU A 205 -16.32 24.12 13.65
N ARG A 206 -15.82 24.58 12.49
CA ARG A 206 -14.73 25.56 12.41
C ARG A 206 -15.17 26.95 12.93
N THR A 207 -16.42 27.33 12.69
CA THR A 207 -16.98 28.62 13.14
C THR A 207 -17.23 28.62 14.64
N GLU A 208 -17.56 27.47 15.23
CA GLU A 208 -17.81 27.33 16.67
C GLU A 208 -16.52 27.26 17.51
N ARG A 209 -15.37 26.97 16.89
CA ARG A 209 -14.04 26.89 17.54
C ARG A 209 -13.20 28.16 17.41
N GLY A 210 -13.58 29.10 16.53
CA GLY A 210 -12.87 30.37 16.28
C GLY A 210 -13.47 31.53 17.05
#